data_AF-A0A931PD56-F1
#
_entry.id   AF-A0A931PD56-F1
#
_cell.length_a   1.000
_cell.length_b   1.000
_cell.length_c   1.000
_cell.angle_alpha   90.00
_cell.angle_beta   90.00
_cell.angle_gamma   90.00
#
_symmetry.space_group_name_H-M   'P 1'
#
loop_
_entity.id
_entity.type
_entity.pdbx_description
1 polymer ?
#
loop_
_entity_poly.entity_id
_entity_poly.type
_entity_poly.pdbx_seq_one_letter_code
_entity_poly.pdbx_strand_id
1 'polypeptide(L)'
;MSPTAAPFEGRTAALATRHGKEGEIAPALRPTSLTVVVADVDTDAFGTFTGEKPRAGDPVAVAERKARAGMRVSGLDAGLASEGSFGPHPDAPFTTVDVEVVLLVDDRLGLVVVEREVSFDTAAASVTVTPGHDPAEFLARVGFPSQALVCRPADDSPARITKGIVEPEALRRAVVAAADASRDGRAIVETDLRAHLCPTRRPVIRRAAERLARRLMTPCPSCERPGFGVARVEPGLPCRACGAPTRRAAARLLGCPGCGHERREPVREAADPAHCDRCNP
;
A
#
# COMPACT_ATOMS: atom_id res chain seq x y z
N MET A 1 -26.07 24.49 7.03
CA MET A 1 -25.47 23.14 6.85
C MET A 1 -25.22 22.61 8.24
N SER A 2 -26.04 21.67 8.72
CA SER A 2 -25.80 21.00 10.00
C SER A 2 -24.45 20.28 9.93
N PRO A 3 -23.62 20.33 10.99
CA PRO A 3 -22.39 19.56 11.01
C PRO A 3 -22.77 18.09 10.83
N THR A 4 -22.25 17.46 9.77
CA THR A 4 -22.38 16.02 9.55
C THR A 4 -21.89 15.35 10.82
N ALA A 5 -22.77 14.64 11.54
CA ALA A 5 -22.39 13.90 12.75
C ALA A 5 -21.15 13.05 12.42
N ALA A 6 -20.13 13.09 13.27
CA ALA A 6 -18.93 12.32 13.01
C ALA A 6 -19.30 10.82 13.03
N PRO A 7 -19.20 10.11 11.91
CA PRO A 7 -19.89 8.82 11.74
C PRO A 7 -19.38 7.71 12.66
N PHE A 8 -18.24 7.95 13.32
CA PHE A 8 -17.60 7.01 14.23
C PHE A 8 -17.34 7.59 15.63
N GLU A 9 -18.08 8.63 16.04
CA GLU A 9 -18.00 9.15 17.40
C GLU A 9 -18.23 8.05 18.45
N GLY A 10 -17.32 7.95 19.44
CA GLY A 10 -17.35 6.91 20.47
C GLY A 10 -17.02 5.49 19.98
N ARG A 11 -16.59 5.33 18.71
CA ARG A 11 -16.15 4.03 18.15
C ARG A 11 -14.63 3.89 18.30
N THR A 12 -14.20 2.65 18.48
CA THR A 12 -12.78 2.27 18.54
C THR A 12 -12.48 1.16 17.55
N ALA A 13 -11.46 1.32 16.72
CA ALA A 13 -10.98 0.30 15.80
C ALA A 13 -9.57 -0.18 16.15
N ALA A 14 -9.37 -1.50 16.04
CA ALA A 14 -8.06 -2.11 16.16
C ALA A 14 -7.26 -2.00 14.87
N LEU A 15 -6.13 -1.30 14.90
CA LEU A 15 -5.17 -1.26 13.82
C LEU A 15 -4.22 -2.46 13.93
N ALA A 16 -4.35 -3.41 13.02
CA ALA A 16 -3.44 -4.55 12.91
C ALA A 16 -2.13 -4.10 12.26
N THR A 17 -1.14 -3.77 13.08
CA THR A 17 0.18 -3.31 12.65
C THR A 17 1.24 -3.73 13.66
N ARG A 18 2.44 -4.07 13.17
CA ARG A 18 3.60 -4.38 14.02
C ARG A 18 4.40 -3.12 14.37
N HIS A 19 4.66 -2.23 13.39
CA HIS A 19 5.54 -1.06 13.60
C HIS A 19 5.22 0.14 12.70
N GLY A 20 5.06 1.32 13.31
CA GLY A 20 5.23 2.66 12.70
C GLY A 20 4.12 3.18 11.81
N LYS A 21 3.15 2.33 11.42
CA LYS A 21 2.04 2.72 10.54
C LYS A 21 0.96 3.51 11.27
N GLU A 22 0.82 3.32 12.58
CA GLU A 22 -0.09 4.05 13.45
C GLU A 22 0.17 5.57 13.40
N GLY A 23 1.44 5.98 13.27
CA GLY A 23 1.83 7.38 13.11
C GLY A 23 1.33 8.03 11.83
N GLU A 24 0.98 7.24 10.81
CA GLU A 24 0.44 7.74 9.53
C GLU A 24 -1.09 7.58 9.46
N ILE A 25 -1.63 6.45 9.95
CA ILE A 25 -3.04 6.09 9.81
C ILE A 25 -3.91 6.80 10.86
N ALA A 26 -3.51 6.80 12.14
CA ALA A 26 -4.35 7.35 13.20
C ALA A 26 -4.58 8.86 13.06
N PRO A 27 -3.56 9.70 12.75
CA PRO A 27 -3.79 11.12 12.52
C PRO A 27 -4.71 11.41 11.32
N ALA A 28 -4.57 10.64 10.23
CA ALA A 28 -5.38 10.79 9.03
C ALA A 28 -6.87 10.48 9.25
N LEU A 29 -7.19 9.60 10.20
CA LEU A 29 -8.56 9.21 10.53
C LEU A 29 -9.23 10.11 11.58
N ARG A 30 -8.52 11.04 12.23
CA ARG A 30 -9.09 11.96 13.24
C ARG A 30 -10.40 12.65 12.81
N PRO A 31 -10.56 13.13 11.55
CA PRO A 31 -11.81 13.76 11.12
C PRO A 31 -13.05 12.86 11.21
N THR A 32 -12.87 11.53 11.23
CA THR A 32 -13.99 10.57 11.36
C THR A 32 -14.49 10.41 12.79
N SER A 33 -13.75 10.92 13.79
CA SER A 33 -13.89 10.66 15.23
C SER A 33 -13.71 9.19 15.66
N LEU A 34 -13.19 8.33 14.77
CA LEU A 34 -12.80 6.97 15.10
C LEU A 34 -11.54 6.97 15.98
N THR A 35 -11.62 6.34 17.15
CA THR A 35 -10.44 6.07 17.98
C THR A 35 -9.68 4.89 17.41
N VAL A 36 -8.37 5.03 17.21
CA VAL A 36 -7.51 3.97 16.66
C VAL A 36 -6.60 3.45 17.77
N VAL A 37 -6.66 2.15 18.04
CA VAL A 37 -5.76 1.47 18.98
C VAL A 37 -4.95 0.41 18.26
N VAL A 38 -3.66 0.30 18.57
CA VAL A 38 -2.80 -0.72 17.96
C VAL A 38 -3.15 -2.09 18.53
N ALA A 39 -3.39 -3.05 17.66
CA ALA A 39 -3.48 -4.47 18.02
C ALA A 39 -2.19 -5.16 17.57
N ASP A 40 -1.43 -5.69 18.53
CA ASP A 40 -0.20 -6.43 18.25
C ASP A 40 -0.55 -7.77 17.59
N VAL A 41 -0.41 -7.80 16.27
CA VAL A 41 -0.64 -8.96 15.43
C VAL A 41 0.66 -9.26 14.71
N ASP A 42 1.06 -10.53 14.68
CA ASP A 42 2.14 -10.96 13.80
C ASP A 42 1.71 -10.83 12.34
N THR A 43 1.93 -9.65 11.76
CA THR A 43 1.55 -9.36 10.38
C THR A 43 2.41 -10.11 9.36
N ASP A 44 3.59 -10.57 9.77
CA ASP A 44 4.49 -11.35 8.91
C ASP A 44 3.90 -12.74 8.63
N ALA A 45 3.00 -13.22 9.50
CA ALA A 45 2.20 -14.43 9.26
C ALA A 45 1.36 -14.34 7.97
N PHE A 46 1.09 -13.15 7.45
CA PHE A 46 0.31 -12.93 6.23
C PHE A 46 1.17 -12.68 4.98
N GLY A 47 2.50 -12.65 5.13
CA GLY A 47 3.48 -12.39 4.07
C GLY A 47 4.48 -11.28 4.45
N THR A 48 5.68 -11.35 3.90
CA THR A 48 6.78 -10.40 4.19
C THR A 48 7.24 -9.65 2.95
N PHE A 49 7.63 -8.37 3.09
CA PHE A 49 8.22 -7.59 1.99
C PHE A 49 9.55 -8.17 1.48
N THR A 50 10.28 -8.89 2.33
CA THR A 50 11.58 -9.50 2.00
C THR A 50 11.44 -10.90 1.36
N GLY A 51 10.23 -11.32 0.99
CA GLY A 51 10.00 -12.58 0.27
C GLY A 51 10.12 -13.88 1.06
N GLU A 52 10.59 -13.87 2.31
CA GLU A 52 10.74 -15.07 3.15
C GLU A 52 9.42 -15.83 3.34
N LYS A 53 8.31 -15.11 3.50
CA LYS A 53 6.96 -15.68 3.47
C LYS A 53 6.17 -15.07 2.31
N PRO A 54 5.73 -15.87 1.32
CA PRO A 54 4.92 -15.36 0.24
C PRO A 54 3.57 -14.90 0.77
N ARG A 55 3.05 -13.82 0.18
CA ARG A 55 1.70 -13.35 0.47
C ARG A 55 0.67 -14.29 -0.16
N ALA A 56 -0.33 -14.71 0.62
CA ALA A 56 -1.44 -15.51 0.11
C ALA A 56 -2.61 -14.62 -0.37
N GLY A 57 -2.76 -14.46 -1.68
CA GLY A 57 -3.84 -13.66 -2.29
C GLY A 57 -3.48 -12.20 -2.55
N ASP A 58 -4.48 -11.42 -2.96
CA ASP A 58 -4.31 -10.02 -3.32
C ASP A 58 -4.12 -9.10 -2.09
N PRO A 59 -3.58 -7.87 -2.27
CA PRO A 59 -3.30 -6.97 -1.15
C PRO A 59 -4.54 -6.61 -0.31
N VAL A 60 -5.73 -6.50 -0.92
CA VAL A 60 -6.97 -6.12 -0.22
C VAL A 60 -7.43 -7.26 0.67
N ALA A 61 -7.49 -8.49 0.14
CA ALA A 61 -7.85 -9.68 0.91
C ALA A 61 -6.90 -9.90 2.10
N VAL A 62 -5.61 -9.62 1.90
CA VAL A 62 -4.59 -9.73 2.95
C VAL A 62 -4.78 -8.66 4.02
N ALA A 63 -5.00 -7.40 3.63
CA ALA A 63 -5.31 -6.33 4.57
C ALA A 63 -6.59 -6.64 5.36
N GLU A 64 -7.61 -7.22 4.73
CA GLU A 64 -8.86 -7.57 5.43
C GLU A 64 -8.61 -8.65 6.48
N ARG A 65 -7.88 -9.71 6.13
CA ARG A 65 -7.50 -10.74 7.12
C ARG A 65 -6.67 -10.18 8.27
N LYS A 66 -5.79 -9.20 8.02
CA LYS A 66 -5.06 -8.47 9.06
C LYS A 66 -5.99 -7.68 9.95
N ALA A 67 -6.89 -6.87 9.39
CA ALA A 67 -7.88 -6.10 10.16
C ALA A 67 -8.73 -7.03 11.05
N ARG A 68 -9.22 -8.13 10.47
CA ARG A 68 -9.95 -9.19 11.18
C ARG A 68 -9.14 -9.85 12.30
N ALA A 69 -7.84 -10.04 12.12
CA ALA A 69 -6.97 -10.55 13.17
C ALA A 69 -6.81 -9.53 14.32
N GLY A 70 -6.64 -8.25 14.00
CA GLY A 70 -6.61 -7.17 14.98
C GLY A 70 -7.90 -7.07 15.80
N MET A 71 -9.06 -7.24 15.14
CA MET A 71 -10.36 -7.31 15.81
C MET A 71 -10.43 -8.48 16.79
N ARG A 72 -9.98 -9.69 16.39
CA ARG A 72 -9.98 -10.87 17.26
C ARG A 72 -9.09 -10.71 18.50
N VAL A 73 -7.90 -10.15 18.33
CA VAL A 73 -6.95 -9.96 19.44
C VAL A 73 -7.44 -8.88 20.42
N SER A 74 -8.05 -7.82 19.91
CA SER A 74 -8.52 -6.69 20.73
C SER A 74 -9.93 -6.88 21.32
N GLY A 75 -10.72 -7.81 20.78
CA GLY A 75 -12.14 -7.94 21.11
C GLY A 75 -13.03 -6.82 20.53
N LEU A 76 -12.50 -5.98 19.63
CA LEU A 76 -13.24 -4.88 19.00
C LEU A 76 -14.02 -5.35 17.76
N ASP A 77 -15.13 -4.67 17.49
CA ASP A 77 -16.01 -4.91 16.34
C ASP A 77 -15.60 -4.14 15.07
N ALA A 78 -14.54 -3.33 15.16
CA ALA A 78 -13.98 -2.58 14.04
C ALA A 78 -12.47 -2.81 13.94
N GLY A 79 -11.98 -2.97 12.71
CA GLY A 79 -10.60 -3.30 12.39
C GLY A 79 -10.06 -2.43 11.26
N LEU A 80 -8.83 -1.96 11.42
CA LEU A 80 -8.06 -1.26 10.41
C LEU A 80 -6.83 -2.08 10.04
N ALA A 81 -6.44 -2.02 8.79
CA ALA A 81 -5.17 -2.57 8.33
C ALA A 81 -4.68 -1.85 7.09
N SER A 82 -3.38 -1.99 6.84
CA SER A 82 -2.80 -1.62 5.56
C SER A 82 -1.92 -2.71 4.98
N GLU A 83 -1.90 -2.77 3.64
CA GLU A 83 -1.01 -3.62 2.87
C GLU A 83 -0.40 -2.84 1.72
N GLY A 84 0.89 -3.01 1.50
CA GLY A 84 1.61 -2.34 0.42
C GLY A 84 2.09 -3.32 -0.63
N SER A 85 2.40 -2.85 -1.82
CA SER A 85 3.00 -3.66 -2.88
C SER A 85 3.82 -2.77 -3.79
N PHE A 86 5.00 -3.27 -4.18
CA PHE A 86 5.84 -2.63 -5.18
C PHE A 86 5.85 -3.50 -6.42
N GLY A 87 5.64 -2.90 -7.58
CA GLY A 87 5.59 -3.64 -8.83
C GLY A 87 5.36 -2.74 -10.04
N PRO A 88 5.36 -3.32 -11.25
CA PRO A 88 5.18 -2.57 -12.48
C PRO A 88 3.80 -1.93 -12.54
N HIS A 89 3.73 -0.67 -12.99
CA HIS A 89 2.45 0.00 -13.22
C HIS A 89 1.71 -0.64 -14.41
N PRO A 90 0.38 -0.90 -14.33
CA PRO A 90 -0.36 -1.55 -15.41
C PRO A 90 -0.29 -0.85 -16.78
N ASP A 91 -0.27 0.48 -16.77
CA ASP A 91 -0.13 1.31 -17.98
C ASP A 91 1.33 1.69 -18.29
N ALA A 92 2.29 1.34 -17.42
CA ALA A 92 3.71 1.62 -17.61
C ALA A 92 4.56 0.47 -17.03
N PRO A 93 4.66 -0.67 -17.74
CA PRO A 93 5.21 -1.92 -17.20
C PRO A 93 6.69 -1.85 -16.76
N PHE A 94 7.44 -0.86 -17.25
CA PHE A 94 8.84 -0.65 -16.88
C PHE A 94 9.02 0.28 -15.67
N THR A 95 7.93 0.86 -15.16
CA THR A 95 7.95 1.77 -14.02
C THR A 95 7.45 1.05 -12.79
N THR A 96 8.32 0.89 -11.79
CA THR A 96 7.92 0.39 -10.48
C THR A 96 7.14 1.47 -9.74
N VAL A 97 6.01 1.09 -9.15
CA VAL A 97 5.18 1.96 -8.31
C VAL A 97 4.99 1.35 -6.93
N ASP A 98 4.79 2.22 -5.94
CA ASP A 98 4.26 1.85 -4.63
C ASP A 98 2.73 1.90 -4.67
N VAL A 99 2.08 0.81 -4.24
CA VAL A 99 0.63 0.73 -4.09
C VAL A 99 0.30 0.42 -2.64
N GLU A 100 -0.29 1.38 -1.95
CA GLU A 100 -0.75 1.23 -0.57
C GLU A 100 -2.26 1.06 -0.52
N VAL A 101 -2.71 0.04 0.19
CA VAL A 101 -4.10 -0.23 0.52
C VAL A 101 -4.31 0.03 2.00
N VAL A 102 -5.35 0.79 2.34
CA VAL A 102 -5.84 0.96 3.72
C VAL A 102 -7.33 0.66 3.72
N LEU A 103 -7.78 -0.12 4.70
CA LEU A 103 -9.19 -0.47 4.81
C LEU A 103 -9.70 -0.41 6.24
N LEU A 104 -11.01 -0.19 6.36
CA LEU A 104 -11.81 -0.36 7.57
C LEU A 104 -12.76 -1.53 7.37
N VAL A 105 -12.84 -2.36 8.40
CA VAL A 105 -13.86 -3.39 8.60
C VAL A 105 -14.68 -2.98 9.83
N ASP A 106 -16.00 -2.99 9.73
CA ASP A 106 -16.92 -2.70 10.85
C ASP A 106 -18.07 -3.70 10.87
N ASP A 107 -18.11 -4.58 11.88
CA ASP A 107 -19.13 -5.62 11.99
C ASP A 107 -20.47 -5.12 12.50
N ARG A 108 -20.52 -4.02 13.26
CA ARG A 108 -21.80 -3.44 13.69
C ARG A 108 -22.55 -2.82 12.53
N LEU A 109 -21.83 -2.20 11.60
CA LEU A 109 -22.41 -1.58 10.41
C LEU A 109 -22.47 -2.55 9.22
N GLY A 110 -21.78 -3.68 9.30
CA GLY A 110 -21.63 -4.65 8.20
C GLY A 110 -20.87 -4.06 7.02
N LEU A 111 -19.81 -3.28 7.27
CA LEU A 111 -19.09 -2.51 6.25
C LEU A 111 -17.66 -3.02 6.07
N VAL A 112 -17.24 -3.08 4.80
CA VAL A 112 -15.83 -3.12 4.43
C VAL A 112 -15.57 -1.97 3.46
N VAL A 113 -14.71 -1.04 3.86
CA VAL A 113 -14.38 0.16 3.08
C VAL A 113 -12.90 0.14 2.77
N VAL A 114 -12.56 0.13 1.49
CA VAL A 114 -11.18 0.00 1.00
C VAL A 114 -10.81 1.24 0.21
N GLU A 115 -9.64 1.80 0.50
CA GLU A 115 -9.02 2.84 -0.32
C GLU A 115 -7.58 2.47 -0.66
N ARG A 116 -7.10 3.07 -1.76
CA ARG A 116 -5.79 2.78 -2.34
C ARG A 116 -5.12 4.07 -2.77
N GLU A 117 -3.79 4.12 -2.65
CA GLU A 117 -2.96 5.17 -3.20
C GLU A 117 -1.83 4.55 -4.02
N VAL A 118 -1.48 5.18 -5.14
CA VAL A 118 -0.39 4.78 -6.02
C VAL A 118 0.64 5.91 -6.08
N SER A 119 1.91 5.59 -5.87
CA SER A 119 3.02 6.55 -5.96
C SER A 119 4.08 6.07 -6.95
N PHE A 120 4.51 6.98 -7.82
CA PHE A 120 5.67 6.81 -8.69
C PHE A 120 6.99 7.19 -7.99
N ASP A 121 6.89 7.92 -6.88
CA ASP A 121 8.02 8.23 -6.02
C ASP A 121 8.26 7.04 -5.08
N THR A 122 9.21 6.19 -5.46
CA THR A 122 9.59 4.98 -4.73
C THR A 122 11.10 4.79 -4.76
N ALA A 123 11.65 4.33 -3.62
CA ALA A 123 13.05 3.95 -3.50
C ALA A 123 13.30 2.47 -3.83
N ALA A 124 12.31 1.75 -4.36
CA ALA A 124 12.44 0.33 -4.70
C ALA A 124 13.55 0.10 -5.73
N ALA A 125 14.66 -0.45 -5.27
CA ALA A 125 15.85 -0.67 -6.08
C ALA A 125 16.69 -1.79 -5.47
N SER A 126 17.50 -2.44 -6.32
CA SER A 126 18.50 -3.41 -5.89
C SER A 126 19.79 -3.27 -6.69
N VAL A 127 20.87 -3.79 -6.14
CA VAL A 127 22.18 -3.92 -6.79
C VAL A 127 22.82 -5.24 -6.37
N THR A 128 23.50 -5.89 -7.29
CA THR A 128 24.35 -7.06 -6.97
C THR A 128 25.77 -6.57 -6.70
N VAL A 129 26.35 -7.00 -5.59
CA VAL A 129 27.67 -6.56 -5.12
C VAL A 129 28.57 -7.76 -4.83
N THR A 130 29.86 -7.58 -5.06
CA THR A 130 30.92 -8.52 -4.65
C THR A 130 31.63 -7.95 -3.42
N PRO A 131 32.03 -8.76 -2.42
CA PRO A 131 32.82 -8.28 -1.30
C PRO A 131 34.03 -7.45 -1.74
N GLY A 132 34.26 -6.31 -1.09
CA GLY A 132 35.35 -5.38 -1.40
C GLY A 132 35.03 -4.34 -2.49
N HIS A 133 33.91 -4.46 -3.22
CA HIS A 133 33.43 -3.38 -4.08
C HIS A 133 32.51 -2.42 -3.33
N ASP A 134 32.72 -1.12 -3.53
CA ASP A 134 31.91 -0.06 -2.92
C ASP A 134 30.71 0.32 -3.81
N PRO A 135 29.46 0.09 -3.38
CA PRO A 135 28.26 0.46 -4.13
C PRO A 135 27.83 1.93 -3.91
N ALA A 136 28.78 2.86 -3.75
CA ALA A 136 28.51 4.26 -3.36
C ALA A 136 27.42 4.96 -4.21
N GLU A 137 27.42 4.78 -5.54
CA GLU A 137 26.41 5.38 -6.42
C GLU A 137 25.00 4.88 -6.09
N PHE A 138 24.85 3.57 -5.83
CA PHE A 138 23.58 2.99 -5.42
C PHE A 138 23.15 3.54 -4.06
N LEU A 139 24.06 3.59 -3.08
CA LEU A 139 23.78 4.09 -1.74
C LEU A 139 23.30 5.55 -1.74
N ALA A 140 23.96 6.40 -2.53
CA ALA A 140 23.56 7.79 -2.72
C ALA A 140 22.18 7.89 -3.40
N ARG A 141 21.96 7.12 -4.47
CA ARG A 141 20.70 7.14 -5.24
C ARG A 141 19.49 6.73 -4.40
N VAL A 142 19.64 5.74 -3.53
CA VAL A 142 18.52 5.25 -2.70
C VAL A 142 18.34 6.04 -1.40
N GLY A 143 19.25 6.97 -1.08
CA GLY A 143 19.17 7.81 0.13
C GLY A 143 19.58 7.09 1.41
N PHE A 144 20.54 6.16 1.35
CA PHE A 144 21.13 5.54 2.55
C PHE A 144 21.91 6.59 3.37
N PRO A 145 21.80 6.63 4.72
CA PRO A 145 21.15 5.66 5.61
C PRO A 145 19.68 5.94 5.96
N SER A 146 19.10 7.06 5.50
CA SER A 146 17.69 7.40 5.77
C SER A 146 16.74 6.34 5.22
N GLN A 147 17.06 5.79 4.05
CA GLN A 147 16.47 4.55 3.53
C GLN A 147 17.30 3.37 4.01
N ALA A 148 16.71 2.47 4.79
CA ALA A 148 17.42 1.27 5.22
C ALA A 148 17.54 0.27 4.07
N LEU A 149 18.45 -0.70 4.24
CA LEU A 149 18.73 -1.73 3.26
C LEU A 149 18.47 -3.13 3.81
N VAL A 150 18.25 -4.05 2.89
CA VAL A 150 18.23 -5.49 3.09
C VAL A 150 19.38 -6.09 2.28
N CYS A 151 20.04 -7.10 2.82
CA CYS A 151 21.09 -7.83 2.14
C CYS A 151 20.83 -9.34 2.23
N ARG A 152 20.98 -10.02 1.09
CA ARG A 152 20.76 -11.45 0.93
C ARG A 152 21.76 -12.05 -0.06
N PRO A 153 21.97 -13.38 -0.06
CA PRO A 153 22.72 -14.05 -1.12
C PRO A 153 22.17 -13.72 -2.52
N ALA A 154 23.05 -13.73 -3.53
CA ALA A 154 22.64 -13.47 -4.90
C ALA A 154 21.89 -14.65 -5.55
N ASP A 155 21.99 -15.84 -4.97
CA ASP A 155 21.26 -17.05 -5.35
C ASP A 155 20.14 -17.42 -4.35
N ASP A 156 19.47 -18.54 -4.59
CA ASP A 156 18.40 -19.07 -3.72
C ASP A 156 18.95 -19.82 -2.48
N SER A 157 20.15 -19.46 -2.01
CA SER A 157 20.73 -20.03 -0.80
C SER A 157 19.80 -19.79 0.41
N PRO A 158 19.58 -20.79 1.29
CA PRO A 158 18.68 -20.67 2.44
C PRO A 158 19.24 -19.78 3.56
N ALA A 159 20.34 -19.07 3.32
CA ALA A 159 20.98 -18.22 4.31
C ALA A 159 20.11 -17.03 4.71
N ARG A 160 20.32 -16.58 5.94
CA ARG A 160 19.47 -15.57 6.57
C ARG A 160 19.62 -14.22 5.88
N ILE A 161 18.47 -13.62 5.56
CA ILE A 161 18.39 -12.24 5.06
C ILE A 161 18.68 -11.27 6.21
N THR A 162 19.63 -10.35 6.00
CA THR A 162 19.91 -9.26 6.94
C THR A 162 19.07 -8.05 6.58
N LYS A 163 18.29 -7.51 7.51
CA LYS A 163 17.31 -6.45 7.24
C LYS A 163 17.54 -5.23 8.13
N GLY A 164 17.03 -4.07 7.73
CA GLY A 164 17.11 -2.84 8.54
C GLY A 164 18.53 -2.33 8.70
N ILE A 165 19.36 -2.52 7.68
CA ILE A 165 20.73 -2.05 7.67
C ILE A 165 20.70 -0.53 7.47
N VAL A 166 21.20 0.22 8.45
CA VAL A 166 21.29 1.70 8.43
C VAL A 166 22.70 2.22 8.69
N GLU A 167 23.69 1.33 8.85
CA GLU A 167 25.06 1.68 9.18
C GLU A 167 26.04 1.12 8.11
N PRO A 168 27.00 1.92 7.61
CA PRO A 168 27.94 1.48 6.57
C PRO A 168 28.71 0.21 6.95
N GLU A 169 29.18 0.12 8.20
CA GLU A 169 29.97 -1.03 8.66
C GLU A 169 29.08 -2.28 8.88
N ALA A 170 27.79 -2.08 9.20
CA ALA A 170 26.83 -3.18 9.22
C ALA A 170 26.53 -3.70 7.80
N LEU A 171 26.42 -2.81 6.81
CA LEU A 171 26.28 -3.18 5.40
C LEU A 171 27.48 -4.00 4.93
N ARG A 172 28.71 -3.55 5.23
CA ARG A 172 29.92 -4.26 4.83
C ARG A 172 29.96 -5.69 5.38
N ARG A 173 29.61 -5.88 6.66
CA ARG A 173 29.50 -7.21 7.27
C ARG A 173 28.40 -8.05 6.64
N ALA A 174 27.24 -7.46 6.35
CA ALA A 174 26.13 -8.16 5.73
C ALA A 174 26.47 -8.64 4.32
N VAL A 175 27.17 -7.82 3.52
CA VAL A 175 27.63 -8.19 2.16
C VAL A 175 28.58 -9.37 2.21
N VAL A 176 29.57 -9.36 3.11
CA VAL A 176 30.52 -10.48 3.27
C VAL A 176 29.76 -11.76 3.64
N ALA A 177 28.92 -11.72 4.68
CA ALA A 177 28.17 -12.89 5.12
C ALA A 177 27.22 -13.44 4.05
N ALA A 178 26.55 -12.57 3.28
CA ALA A 178 25.65 -12.98 2.20
C ALA A 178 26.41 -13.57 1.01
N ALA A 179 27.56 -12.99 0.65
CA ALA A 179 28.40 -13.49 -0.43
C ALA A 179 29.06 -14.83 -0.08
N ASP A 180 29.54 -15.01 1.15
CA ASP A 180 30.09 -16.29 1.64
C ASP A 180 29.06 -17.43 1.59
N ALA A 181 27.78 -17.08 1.72
CA ALA A 181 26.67 -18.01 1.65
C ALA A 181 26.13 -18.24 0.23
N SER A 182 26.57 -17.47 -0.76
CA SER A 182 26.17 -17.57 -2.18
C SER A 182 27.17 -18.41 -2.97
N ARG A 183 26.70 -19.25 -3.90
CA ARG A 183 27.57 -20.10 -4.73
C ARG A 183 28.47 -19.31 -5.67
N ASP A 184 28.05 -18.10 -6.03
CA ASP A 184 28.76 -17.22 -6.95
C ASP A 184 29.57 -16.12 -6.25
N GLY A 185 29.63 -16.14 -4.92
CA GLY A 185 30.39 -15.18 -4.12
C GLY A 185 29.84 -13.75 -4.17
N ARG A 186 28.56 -13.57 -4.50
CA ARG A 186 27.91 -12.25 -4.60
C ARG A 186 26.75 -12.11 -3.61
N ALA A 187 26.45 -10.87 -3.25
CA ALA A 187 25.29 -10.51 -2.46
C ALA A 187 24.37 -9.58 -3.26
N ILE A 188 23.07 -9.64 -2.99
CA ILE A 188 22.12 -8.64 -3.45
C ILE A 188 21.82 -7.70 -2.28
N VAL A 189 21.98 -6.40 -2.53
CA VAL A 189 21.58 -5.32 -1.63
C VAL A 189 20.37 -4.65 -2.24
N GLU A 190 19.30 -4.55 -1.48
CA GLU A 190 18.02 -3.97 -1.90
C GLU A 190 17.50 -3.00 -0.85
N THR A 191 16.62 -2.08 -1.25
CA THR A 191 16.00 -1.16 -0.29
C THR A 191 15.03 -1.90 0.62
N ASP A 192 15.06 -1.56 1.91
CA ASP A 192 14.12 -2.11 2.89
C ASP A 192 12.77 -1.40 2.76
N LEU A 193 11.83 -2.08 2.12
CA LEU A 193 10.51 -1.54 1.80
C LEU A 193 9.53 -1.59 2.98
N ARG A 194 9.95 -2.04 4.17
CA ARG A 194 9.09 -2.02 5.37
C ARG A 194 8.79 -0.58 5.78
N ALA A 195 7.53 -0.27 6.10
CA ALA A 195 7.05 1.12 6.27
C ALA A 195 7.86 1.99 7.25
N HIS A 196 8.38 1.43 8.34
CA HIS A 196 9.19 2.15 9.33
C HIS A 196 10.65 2.40 8.88
N LEU A 197 11.06 1.79 7.77
CA LEU A 197 12.42 1.85 7.20
C LEU A 197 12.44 2.45 5.78
N CYS A 198 11.26 2.82 5.26
CA CYS A 198 11.09 3.38 3.92
C CYS A 198 10.42 4.76 4.02
N PRO A 199 11.21 5.85 4.04
CA PRO A 199 10.68 7.21 4.20
C PRO A 199 9.67 7.62 3.12
N THR A 200 9.89 7.23 1.86
CA THR A 200 9.01 7.57 0.72
C THR A 200 7.65 6.90 0.80
N ARG A 201 7.57 5.73 1.43
CA ARG A 201 6.33 4.95 1.60
C ARG A 201 5.37 5.57 2.63
N ARG A 202 5.88 6.22 3.68
CA ARG A 202 5.06 6.75 4.79
C ARG A 202 4.01 7.79 4.34
N PRO A 203 4.36 8.80 3.52
CA PRO A 203 3.37 9.72 2.95
C PRO A 203 2.30 9.03 2.08
N VAL A 204 2.65 7.93 1.41
CA VAL A 204 1.70 7.17 0.56
C VAL A 204 0.66 6.46 1.43
N ILE A 205 1.09 5.83 2.53
CA ILE A 205 0.19 5.24 3.54
C ILE A 205 -0.75 6.32 4.11
N ARG A 206 -0.20 7.49 4.47
CA ARG A 206 -1.00 8.61 4.98
C ARG A 206 -2.05 9.06 3.98
N ARG A 207 -1.68 9.27 2.71
CA ARG A 207 -2.62 9.65 1.64
C ARG A 207 -3.73 8.61 1.44
N ALA A 208 -3.40 7.31 1.47
CA ALA A 208 -4.40 6.24 1.42
C ALA A 208 -5.35 6.30 2.64
N ALA A 209 -4.84 6.56 3.85
CA ALA A 209 -5.66 6.71 5.04
C ALA A 209 -6.54 7.98 5.02
N GLU A 210 -6.05 9.09 4.48
CA GLU A 210 -6.85 10.31 4.29
C GLU A 210 -7.98 10.10 3.26
N ARG A 211 -7.73 9.33 2.19
CA ARG A 211 -8.78 8.91 1.26
C ARG A 211 -9.84 8.08 1.96
N LEU A 212 -9.41 7.12 2.78
CA LEU A 212 -10.31 6.31 3.59
C LEU A 212 -11.16 7.21 4.50
N ALA A 213 -10.55 8.15 5.22
CA ALA A 213 -11.26 9.11 6.06
C ALA A 213 -12.33 9.88 5.28
N ARG A 214 -11.97 10.44 4.11
CA ARG A 214 -12.91 11.17 3.25
C ARG A 214 -14.10 10.30 2.83
N ARG A 215 -13.84 9.05 2.44
CA ARG A 215 -14.90 8.10 2.05
C ARG A 215 -15.79 7.73 3.22
N LEU A 216 -15.21 7.47 4.39
CA LEU A 216 -15.96 7.18 5.62
C LEU A 216 -16.85 8.36 6.05
N MET A 217 -16.43 9.60 5.81
CA MET A 217 -17.25 10.80 6.06
C MET A 217 -18.29 11.09 4.98
N THR A 218 -18.31 10.32 3.88
CA THR A 218 -19.27 10.54 2.79
C THR A 218 -20.50 9.66 3.01
N PRO A 219 -21.67 10.25 3.36
CA PRO A 219 -22.88 9.48 3.58
C PRO A 219 -23.46 8.97 2.27
N CYS A 220 -24.10 7.80 2.32
CA CYS A 220 -24.89 7.30 1.22
C CYS A 220 -26.12 8.18 0.98
N PRO A 221 -26.40 8.61 -0.26
CA PRO A 221 -27.60 9.40 -0.55
C PRO A 221 -28.92 8.62 -0.38
N SER A 222 -28.85 7.29 -0.22
CA SER A 222 -30.03 6.42 -0.08
C SER A 222 -30.28 5.93 1.35
N CYS A 223 -29.22 5.67 2.14
CA CYS A 223 -29.37 5.12 3.50
C CYS A 223 -28.58 5.88 4.57
N GLU A 224 -27.92 6.98 4.19
CA GLU A 224 -27.12 7.86 5.05
C GLU A 224 -25.91 7.21 5.74
N ARG A 225 -25.73 5.89 5.62
CA ARG A 225 -24.57 5.16 6.14
C ARG A 225 -23.25 5.67 5.56
N PRO A 226 -22.15 5.64 6.34
CA PRO A 226 -20.83 6.08 5.89
C PRO A 226 -20.26 5.17 4.78
N GLY A 227 -19.27 5.69 4.04
CA GLY A 227 -18.47 4.90 3.11
C GLY A 227 -18.88 4.99 1.64
N PHE A 228 -19.81 5.90 1.29
CA PHE A 228 -20.20 6.09 -0.11
C PHE A 228 -19.05 6.69 -0.91
N GLY A 229 -18.68 6.04 -2.00
CA GLY A 229 -17.51 6.43 -2.78
C GLY A 229 -17.25 5.46 -3.93
N VAL A 230 -16.11 5.60 -4.62
CA VAL A 230 -15.80 4.79 -5.79
C VAL A 230 -15.74 3.30 -5.42
N ALA A 231 -16.68 2.53 -5.94
CA ALA A 231 -16.70 1.08 -5.81
C ALA A 231 -15.99 0.41 -6.99
N ARG A 232 -16.22 0.91 -8.21
CA ARG A 232 -15.55 0.43 -9.43
C ARG A 232 -15.39 1.55 -10.47
N VAL A 233 -14.53 1.31 -11.43
CA VAL A 233 -14.36 2.14 -12.62
C VAL A 233 -14.76 1.34 -13.85
N GLU A 234 -15.52 1.95 -14.75
CA GLU A 234 -15.79 1.39 -16.08
C GLU A 234 -14.73 1.91 -17.03
N PRO A 235 -13.91 1.06 -17.68
CA PRO A 235 -12.97 1.51 -18.71
C PRO A 235 -13.70 1.87 -20.01
N GLY A 236 -12.95 2.34 -21.01
CA GLY A 236 -13.48 2.58 -22.36
C GLY A 236 -13.67 4.04 -22.72
N LEU A 237 -12.98 4.97 -22.04
CA LEU A 237 -13.09 6.39 -22.37
C LEU A 237 -12.65 6.62 -23.84
N PRO A 238 -13.47 7.24 -24.70
CA PRO A 238 -13.11 7.41 -26.12
C PRO A 238 -11.89 8.31 -26.31
N CYS A 239 -10.93 7.90 -27.14
CA CYS A 239 -9.78 8.72 -27.52
C CYS A 239 -10.21 9.95 -28.34
N ARG A 240 -9.70 11.14 -27.98
CA ARG A 240 -10.04 12.38 -28.69
C ARG A 240 -9.57 12.42 -30.16
N ALA A 241 -8.59 11.61 -30.54
CA ALA A 241 -8.04 11.60 -31.90
C ALA A 241 -8.69 10.56 -32.82
N CYS A 242 -8.91 9.33 -32.34
CA CYS A 242 -9.39 8.23 -33.18
C CYS A 242 -10.73 7.63 -32.75
N GLY A 243 -11.31 8.08 -31.63
CA GLY A 243 -12.58 7.59 -31.09
C GLY A 243 -12.55 6.17 -30.50
N ALA A 244 -11.43 5.44 -30.61
CA ALA A 244 -11.31 4.10 -30.05
C ALA A 244 -11.40 4.13 -28.51
N PRO A 245 -12.03 3.11 -27.88
CA PRO A 245 -12.08 3.00 -26.43
C PRO A 245 -10.67 2.82 -25.85
N THR A 246 -10.35 3.54 -24.78
CA THR A 246 -9.06 3.44 -24.07
C THR A 246 -9.22 2.69 -22.75
N ARG A 247 -8.10 2.36 -22.10
CA ARG A 247 -8.09 1.79 -20.74
C ARG A 247 -8.49 2.79 -19.65
N ARG A 248 -8.60 4.08 -20.00
CA ARG A 248 -9.03 5.13 -19.07
C ARG A 248 -10.50 4.96 -18.69
N ALA A 249 -10.83 5.39 -17.46
CA ALA A 249 -12.18 5.28 -16.94
C ALA A 249 -13.16 6.14 -17.75
N ALA A 250 -14.14 5.50 -18.38
CA ALA A 250 -15.30 6.12 -19.00
C ALA A 250 -16.31 6.61 -17.96
N ALA A 251 -16.40 5.92 -16.83
CA ALA A 251 -17.24 6.32 -15.71
C ALA A 251 -16.69 5.80 -14.38
N ARG A 252 -17.02 6.51 -13.30
CA ARG A 252 -16.85 6.06 -11.93
C ARG A 252 -18.19 5.57 -11.41
N LEU A 253 -18.23 4.39 -10.83
CA LEU A 253 -19.41 3.86 -10.16
C LEU A 253 -19.20 3.98 -8.67
N LEU A 254 -19.92 4.94 -8.09
CA LEU A 254 -19.95 5.17 -6.66
C LEU A 254 -20.93 4.18 -6.05
N GLY A 255 -20.55 3.52 -4.97
CA GLY A 255 -21.34 2.50 -4.31
C GLY A 255 -21.40 2.72 -2.79
N CYS A 256 -22.53 2.34 -2.19
CA CYS A 256 -22.66 2.23 -0.75
C CYS A 256 -22.28 0.82 -0.28
N PRO A 257 -21.32 0.68 0.65
CA PRO A 257 -20.95 -0.63 1.20
C PRO A 257 -22.04 -1.24 2.08
N GLY A 258 -23.04 -0.47 2.54
CA GLY A 258 -24.11 -0.94 3.42
C GLY A 258 -25.36 -1.41 2.67
N CYS A 259 -25.99 -0.53 1.89
CA CYS A 259 -27.26 -0.82 1.21
C CYS A 259 -27.11 -1.23 -0.27
N GLY A 260 -25.90 -1.20 -0.84
CA GLY A 260 -25.66 -1.51 -2.25
C GLY A 260 -26.15 -0.45 -3.24
N HIS A 261 -26.59 0.74 -2.78
CA HIS A 261 -26.95 1.83 -3.69
C HIS A 261 -25.77 2.25 -4.56
N GLU A 262 -26.00 2.45 -5.86
CA GLU A 262 -25.00 2.84 -6.83
C GLU A 262 -25.36 4.11 -7.60
N ARG A 263 -24.34 4.93 -7.90
CA ARG A 263 -24.45 6.09 -8.77
C ARG A 263 -23.34 6.09 -9.81
N ARG A 264 -23.73 6.20 -11.08
CA ARG A 264 -22.80 6.31 -12.20
C ARG A 264 -22.44 7.76 -12.48
N GLU A 265 -21.14 8.06 -12.47
CA GLU A 265 -20.58 9.38 -12.77
C GLU A 265 -19.71 9.27 -14.04
N PRO A 266 -20.24 9.62 -15.23
CA PRO A 266 -19.49 9.55 -16.47
C PRO A 266 -18.40 10.62 -16.53
N VAL A 267 -17.25 10.25 -17.09
CA VAL A 267 -16.20 11.20 -17.45
C VAL A 267 -16.63 11.88 -18.75
N ARG A 268 -16.65 13.21 -18.73
CA ARG A 268 -17.14 14.02 -19.86
C ARG A 268 -16.07 14.30 -20.91
N GLU A 269 -14.81 14.27 -20.50
CA GLU A 269 -13.67 14.60 -21.36
C GLU A 269 -13.19 13.35 -22.10
N ALA A 270 -12.80 13.50 -23.36
CA ALA A 270 -12.21 12.42 -24.13
C ALA A 270 -10.77 12.11 -23.66
N ALA A 271 -10.34 10.86 -23.83
CA ALA A 271 -9.01 10.41 -23.45
C ALA A 271 -7.91 11.06 -24.30
N ASP A 272 -6.77 11.35 -23.66
CA ASP A 272 -5.56 11.76 -24.36
C ASP A 272 -5.04 10.63 -25.27
N PRO A 273 -4.66 10.90 -26.54
CA PRO A 273 -4.10 9.89 -27.44
C PRO A 273 -2.85 9.20 -26.89
N ALA A 274 -2.11 9.83 -25.96
CA ALA A 274 -1.00 9.21 -25.24
C ALA A 274 -1.40 7.96 -24.43
N HIS A 275 -2.69 7.78 -24.14
CA HIS A 275 -3.25 6.64 -23.40
C HIS A 275 -4.11 5.73 -24.27
N CYS A 276 -3.99 5.84 -25.59
CA CYS A 276 -4.77 5.05 -26.55
C CYS A 276 -3.87 4.03 -27.23
N ASP A 277 -4.11 2.74 -26.99
CA ASP A 277 -3.38 1.61 -27.59
C ASP A 277 -3.34 1.64 -29.13
N ARG A 278 -4.24 2.41 -29.79
CA ARG A 278 -4.24 2.61 -31.25
C ARG A 278 -3.39 3.80 -31.70
N CYS A 279 -3.35 4.88 -30.93
CA CYS A 279 -2.58 6.09 -31.27
C CYS A 279 -1.16 6.06 -30.70
N ASN A 280 -0.96 5.34 -29.61
CA ASN A 280 0.30 5.15 -28.89
C ASN A 280 0.39 3.67 -28.46
N PRO A 281 0.72 2.76 -29.40
CA PRO A 281 0.83 1.33 -29.15
C PRO A 281 2.01 0.96 -28.23
#